data_AF-A0A537YR00-F1
#
_entry.id   AF-A0A537YR00-F1
#
_cell.length_a   1.000
_cell.length_b   1.000
_cell.length_c   1.000
_cell.angle_alpha   90.00
_cell.angle_beta   90.00
_cell.angle_gamma   90.00
#
_symmetry.space_group_name_H-M   'P 1'
#
loop_
_entity.id
_entity.type
_entity.pdbx_description
1 polymer ?
#
loop_
_entity_poly.entity_id
_entity_poly.type
_entity_poly.pdbx_seq_one_letter_code
_entity_poly.pdbx_strand_id
1 'polypeptide(L)'
;MRIDLNGTPQELPEGATLDAAVRASGAGEGGRGVAVALDGEVVPRSEWAQTQLRERQAVEVLAAIQGGAETWQLGGREWGSRLIAGTGGFRSLEQMEAALQAAGTEIVTVALRRIDPAAEGSVLDVIDRLSLFVLPNTAGCYTARDAVRTAKLAREAFQTDWVKLEVIGDDRTLYPDAVELVDAAEQLVADGFTVLPYTNDDPILARRLEEAGCAAVMPLGSPIGSGAGIRNPYNIAIITERAEVPVILDAGIGTASDAAQAMELGCDAILAASAIFGAEDPVAMATALRRGVEAGDLACRAGRIPRRTHAEASTAYEGLPDLS
;
A
#
# COMPACT_ATOMS: atom_id res chain seq x y z
N MET A 1 -38.27 -14.86 4.08
CA MET A 1 -38.22 -14.62 5.53
C MET A 1 -37.11 -13.63 5.85
N ARG A 2 -37.30 -12.80 6.87
CA ARG A 2 -36.31 -11.80 7.30
C ARG A 2 -35.64 -12.24 8.59
N ILE A 3 -34.31 -12.32 8.58
CA ILE A 3 -33.48 -12.60 9.75
C ILE A 3 -32.66 -11.36 10.12
N ASP A 4 -32.04 -11.37 11.30
CA ASP A 4 -30.97 -10.44 11.66
C ASP A 4 -29.63 -11.16 11.48
N LEU A 5 -28.82 -10.76 10.49
CA LEU A 5 -27.53 -11.35 10.18
C LEU A 5 -26.43 -10.36 10.55
N ASN A 6 -25.63 -10.67 11.57
CA ASN A 6 -24.57 -9.79 12.09
C ASN A 6 -25.06 -8.35 12.41
N GLY A 7 -26.27 -8.22 12.97
CA GLY A 7 -26.88 -6.92 13.30
C GLY A 7 -27.53 -6.21 12.12
N THR A 8 -27.55 -6.82 10.93
CA THR A 8 -28.17 -6.27 9.72
C THR A 8 -29.35 -7.14 9.27
N PRO A 9 -30.55 -6.57 9.05
CA PRO A 9 -31.68 -7.36 8.58
C PRO A 9 -31.48 -7.87 7.15
N GLN A 10 -31.56 -9.19 6.97
CA GLN A 10 -31.32 -9.87 5.68
C GLN A 10 -32.56 -10.66 5.26
N GLU A 11 -32.94 -10.59 3.98
CA GLU A 11 -33.99 -11.44 3.40
C GLU A 11 -33.40 -12.72 2.81
N LEU A 12 -33.96 -13.86 3.22
CA LEU A 12 -33.62 -15.19 2.71
C LEU A 12 -34.89 -15.94 2.25
N PRO A 13 -34.77 -16.91 1.33
CA PRO A 13 -35.90 -17.78 0.97
C PRO A 13 -36.51 -18.47 2.20
N GLU A 14 -37.82 -18.74 2.17
CA GLU A 14 -38.44 -19.55 3.23
C GLU A 14 -37.80 -20.93 3.31
N GLY A 15 -37.52 -21.40 4.54
CA GLY A 15 -36.85 -22.67 4.78
C GLY A 15 -35.33 -22.65 4.51
N ALA A 16 -34.73 -21.47 4.29
CA ALA A 16 -33.27 -21.36 4.18
C ALA A 16 -32.58 -21.86 5.46
N THR A 17 -31.38 -22.40 5.29
CA THR A 17 -30.58 -22.99 6.38
C THR A 17 -29.49 -22.05 6.84
N LEU A 18 -28.81 -22.37 7.95
CA LEU A 18 -27.63 -21.62 8.39
C LEU A 18 -26.56 -21.53 7.30
N ASP A 19 -26.37 -22.56 6.47
CA ASP A 19 -25.47 -22.50 5.32
C ASP A 19 -25.83 -21.38 4.32
N ALA A 20 -27.12 -21.11 4.13
CA ALA A 20 -27.56 -20.02 3.27
C ALA A 20 -27.26 -18.65 3.91
N ALA A 21 -27.40 -18.52 5.23
CA ALA A 21 -27.01 -17.30 5.95
C ALA A 21 -25.49 -17.09 5.96
N VAL A 22 -24.69 -18.14 6.12
CA VAL A 22 -23.22 -18.08 6.03
C VAL A 22 -22.80 -17.62 4.64
N ARG A 23 -23.37 -18.19 3.56
CA ARG A 23 -23.10 -17.70 2.20
C ARG A 23 -23.52 -16.24 2.01
N ALA A 24 -24.69 -15.87 2.54
CA ALA A 24 -25.19 -14.50 2.46
C ALA A 24 -24.35 -13.48 3.25
N SER A 25 -23.61 -13.92 4.27
CA SER A 25 -22.68 -13.07 5.04
C SER A 25 -21.39 -12.72 4.29
N GLY A 26 -21.13 -13.36 3.14
CA GLY A 26 -19.89 -13.18 2.39
C GLY A 26 -18.71 -14.00 2.92
N ALA A 27 -18.90 -14.84 3.94
CA ALA A 27 -17.90 -15.80 4.37
C ALA A 27 -17.62 -16.81 3.23
N GLY A 28 -16.37 -16.87 2.77
CA GLY A 28 -15.96 -17.62 1.58
C GLY A 28 -16.35 -19.10 1.57
N GLU A 29 -16.46 -19.67 0.37
CA GLU A 29 -16.85 -21.08 0.18
C GLU A 29 -15.89 -22.02 0.91
N GLY A 30 -16.43 -22.86 1.81
CA GLY A 30 -15.65 -23.87 2.54
C GLY A 30 -15.46 -23.60 4.03
N GLY A 31 -15.97 -22.49 4.59
CA GLY A 31 -16.27 -22.27 6.02
C GLY A 31 -15.15 -22.51 7.03
N ARG A 32 -13.89 -22.67 6.59
CA ARG A 32 -12.75 -22.93 7.46
C ARG A 32 -12.41 -21.62 8.18
N GLY A 33 -12.31 -21.66 9.50
CA GLY A 33 -12.12 -20.45 10.31
C GLY A 33 -13.41 -19.65 10.53
N VAL A 34 -14.59 -20.21 10.24
CA VAL A 34 -15.88 -19.55 10.48
C VAL A 34 -16.61 -20.26 11.63
N ALA A 35 -17.21 -19.49 12.54
CA ALA A 35 -18.10 -19.95 13.60
C ALA A 35 -19.46 -19.25 13.47
N VAL A 36 -20.54 -19.94 13.84
CA VAL A 36 -21.90 -19.42 13.72
C VAL A 36 -22.62 -19.56 15.05
N ALA A 37 -23.30 -18.51 15.50
CA ALA A 37 -24.25 -18.55 16.59
C ALA A 37 -25.66 -18.20 16.09
N LEU A 38 -26.66 -18.90 16.60
CA LEU A 38 -28.07 -18.69 16.33
C LEU A 38 -28.75 -18.32 17.64
N ASP A 39 -29.34 -17.13 17.71
CA ASP A 39 -29.97 -16.56 18.91
C ASP A 39 -29.05 -16.62 20.15
N GLY A 40 -27.74 -16.42 19.94
CA GLY A 40 -26.70 -16.42 20.98
C GLY A 40 -26.08 -17.79 21.28
N GLU A 41 -26.59 -18.88 20.69
CA GLU A 41 -26.06 -20.24 20.90
C GLU A 41 -25.19 -20.69 19.73
N VAL A 42 -23.98 -21.18 20.01
CA VAL A 42 -23.04 -21.63 18.98
C VAL A 42 -23.57 -22.91 18.32
N VAL A 43 -23.71 -22.91 17.00
CA VAL A 43 -24.17 -24.06 16.24
C VAL A 43 -22.98 -24.80 15.61
N PRO A 44 -22.78 -26.10 15.90
CA PRO A 44 -21.72 -26.89 15.29
C PRO A 44 -21.81 -26.90 13.78
N ARG A 45 -20.67 -26.84 13.11
CA ARG A 45 -20.60 -26.77 11.65
C ARG A 45 -21.26 -27.95 10.94
N SER A 46 -21.24 -29.13 11.54
CA SER A 46 -21.94 -30.33 11.04
C SER A 46 -23.46 -30.16 10.94
N GLU A 47 -24.02 -29.14 11.60
CA GLU A 47 -25.47 -28.92 11.69
C GLU A 47 -25.95 -27.76 10.79
N TRP A 48 -25.06 -27.00 10.16
CA TRP A 48 -25.46 -25.80 9.41
C TRP A 48 -26.37 -26.10 8.20
N ALA A 49 -26.13 -27.24 7.54
CA ALA A 49 -26.90 -27.66 6.37
C ALA A 49 -28.33 -28.10 6.71
N GLN A 50 -28.58 -28.50 7.96
CA GLN A 50 -29.84 -29.09 8.43
C GLN A 50 -30.62 -28.16 9.37
N THR A 51 -29.96 -27.16 9.95
CA THR A 51 -30.62 -26.15 10.79
C THR A 51 -31.34 -25.13 9.93
N GLN A 52 -32.66 -25.25 9.86
CA GLN A 52 -33.54 -24.28 9.19
C GLN A 52 -33.73 -23.02 10.04
N LEU A 53 -33.63 -21.88 9.38
CA LEU A 53 -33.85 -20.57 9.97
C LEU A 53 -35.34 -20.20 9.96
N ARG A 54 -35.71 -19.32 10.89
CA ARG A 54 -37.06 -18.78 11.07
C ARG A 54 -37.03 -17.26 11.03
N GLU A 55 -38.20 -16.68 10.78
CA GLU A 55 -38.43 -15.23 10.78
C GLU A 55 -37.95 -14.60 12.10
N ARG A 56 -37.19 -13.50 11.99
CA ARG A 56 -36.62 -12.68 13.08
C ARG A 56 -35.57 -13.35 13.98
N GLN A 57 -34.97 -14.47 13.56
CA GLN A 57 -33.84 -15.02 14.29
C GLN A 57 -32.57 -14.19 14.10
N ALA A 58 -31.74 -14.13 15.14
CA ALA A 58 -30.43 -13.52 15.10
C ALA A 58 -29.38 -14.58 14.72
N VAL A 59 -28.62 -14.31 13.66
CA VAL A 59 -27.55 -15.16 13.17
C VAL A 59 -26.26 -14.36 13.21
N GLU A 60 -25.32 -14.80 14.05
CA GLU A 60 -23.97 -14.24 14.10
C GLU A 60 -23.01 -15.17 13.37
N VAL A 61 -22.37 -14.68 12.32
CA VAL A 61 -21.33 -15.37 11.56
C VAL A 61 -20.02 -14.65 11.83
N LEU A 62 -19.11 -15.34 12.52
CA LEU A 62 -17.80 -14.83 12.92
C LEU A 62 -16.72 -15.56 12.15
N ALA A 63 -15.78 -14.82 11.55
CA ALA A 63 -14.59 -15.39 10.93
C ALA A 63 -13.36 -15.15 11.82
N ALA A 64 -12.42 -16.08 11.82
CA ALA A 64 -11.11 -15.92 12.43
C ALA A 64 -10.39 -14.78 11.72
N ILE A 65 -10.34 -13.62 12.36
CA ILE A 65 -9.47 -12.52 11.95
C ILE A 65 -8.05 -12.86 12.42
N GLN A 66 -7.11 -12.90 11.47
CA GLN A 66 -5.71 -12.76 11.82
C GLN A 66 -5.57 -11.36 12.45
N GLY A 67 -4.94 -11.26 13.63
CA GLY A 67 -4.86 -10.00 14.39
C GLY A 67 -4.60 -8.82 13.48
N GLY A 68 -5.50 -7.84 13.51
CA GLY A 68 -5.61 -6.80 12.48
C GLY A 68 -4.28 -6.09 12.27
N ALA A 69 -3.67 -6.33 11.10
CA ALA A 69 -2.80 -5.32 10.54
C ALA A 69 -3.68 -4.07 10.36
N GLU A 70 -3.25 -2.95 10.94
CA GLU A 70 -3.96 -1.70 10.72
C GLU A 70 -3.93 -1.36 9.24
N THR A 71 -5.11 -1.09 8.68
CA THR A 71 -5.27 -0.80 7.27
C THR A 71 -5.15 0.70 7.00
N TRP A 72 -4.94 1.06 5.74
CA TRP A 72 -4.86 2.44 5.27
C TRP A 72 -5.63 2.63 3.98
N GLN A 73 -6.02 3.87 3.69
CA GLN A 73 -6.87 4.20 2.55
C GLN A 73 -6.06 4.89 1.45
N LEU A 74 -6.25 4.46 0.21
CA LEU A 74 -5.68 5.10 -0.98
C LEU A 74 -6.64 4.88 -2.15
N GLY A 75 -6.95 5.94 -2.89
CA GLY A 75 -7.83 5.89 -4.07
C GLY A 75 -9.19 5.23 -3.81
N GLY A 76 -9.77 5.46 -2.63
CA GLY A 76 -11.06 4.88 -2.21
C GLY A 76 -11.02 3.39 -1.87
N ARG A 77 -9.83 2.80 -1.70
CA ARG A 77 -9.64 1.39 -1.36
C ARG A 77 -8.80 1.23 -0.10
N GLU A 78 -9.08 0.17 0.63
CA GLU A 78 -8.41 -0.21 1.86
C GLU A 78 -7.28 -1.21 1.57
N TRP A 79 -6.14 -1.01 2.24
CA TRP A 79 -4.92 -1.79 2.06
C TRP A 79 -4.33 -2.18 3.41
N GLY A 80 -3.77 -3.38 3.54
CA GLY A 80 -3.07 -3.83 4.75
C GLY A 80 -1.57 -3.53 4.73
N SER A 81 -0.96 -3.47 3.55
CA SER A 81 0.48 -3.27 3.36
C SER A 81 0.78 -1.83 2.97
N ARG A 82 1.69 -1.19 3.72
CA ARG A 82 2.23 0.15 3.45
C ARG A 82 3.52 0.13 2.62
N LEU A 83 3.88 -1.03 2.05
CA LEU A 83 5.02 -1.20 1.15
C LEU A 83 4.52 -1.48 -0.27
N ILE A 84 4.66 -0.52 -1.17
CA ILE A 84 4.44 -0.67 -2.61
C ILE A 84 5.76 -1.10 -3.26
N ALA A 85 5.71 -2.05 -4.19
CA ALA A 85 6.92 -2.59 -4.82
C ALA A 85 6.99 -2.34 -6.32
N GLY A 86 8.19 -2.11 -6.85
CA GLY A 86 8.43 -2.09 -8.29
C GLY A 86 8.77 -3.47 -8.87
N THR A 87 8.35 -3.72 -10.11
CA THR A 87 8.59 -5.00 -10.82
C THR A 87 9.78 -4.97 -11.79
N GLY A 88 10.32 -3.80 -12.12
CA GLY A 88 11.45 -3.69 -13.04
C GLY A 88 12.78 -4.08 -12.39
N GLY A 89 13.65 -4.81 -13.09
CA GLY A 89 15.07 -5.00 -12.69
C GLY A 89 15.44 -6.34 -12.07
N PHE A 90 14.48 -7.24 -11.82
CA PHE A 90 14.76 -8.59 -11.35
C PHE A 90 15.48 -9.44 -12.40
N ARG A 91 16.27 -10.42 -11.95
CA ARG A 91 17.03 -11.31 -12.84
C ARG A 91 16.17 -12.41 -13.46
N SER A 92 15.07 -12.79 -12.79
CA SER A 92 14.11 -13.77 -13.28
C SER A 92 12.73 -13.55 -12.65
N LEU A 93 11.70 -14.16 -13.25
CA LEU A 93 10.33 -14.08 -12.76
C LEU A 93 10.17 -14.80 -11.41
N GLU A 94 10.90 -15.89 -11.18
CA GLU A 94 10.88 -16.63 -9.91
C GLU A 94 11.46 -15.79 -8.77
N GLN A 95 12.56 -15.05 -9.04
CA GLN A 95 13.14 -14.14 -8.06
C GLN A 95 12.17 -12.99 -7.73
N MET A 96 11.50 -12.44 -8.74
CA MET A 96 10.48 -11.42 -8.56
C MET A 96 9.32 -11.93 -7.71
N GLU A 97 8.75 -13.09 -8.04
CA GLU A 97 7.64 -13.70 -7.31
C GLU A 97 7.99 -13.91 -5.83
N ALA A 98 9.15 -14.51 -5.55
CA ALA A 98 9.62 -14.74 -4.19
C ALA A 98 9.83 -13.43 -3.41
N ALA A 99 10.40 -12.40 -4.05
CA ALA A 99 10.64 -11.11 -3.40
C ALA A 99 9.33 -10.35 -3.13
N LEU A 100 8.37 -10.35 -4.07
CA LEU A 100 7.07 -9.71 -3.89
C LEU A 100 6.25 -10.39 -2.79
N GLN A 101 6.28 -11.73 -2.74
CA GLN A 101 5.64 -12.49 -1.66
C GLN A 101 6.27 -12.18 -0.29
N ALA A 102 7.61 -12.06 -0.23
CA ALA A 102 8.31 -11.70 1.00
C ALA A 102 8.06 -10.24 1.42
N ALA A 103 7.93 -9.32 0.47
CA ALA A 103 7.54 -7.94 0.73
C ALA A 103 6.14 -7.84 1.35
N GLY A 104 5.26 -8.82 1.09
CA GLY A 104 3.86 -8.74 1.50
C GLY A 104 3.17 -7.50 0.93
N THR A 105 3.58 -7.07 -0.27
CA THR A 105 2.96 -5.94 -0.97
C THR A 105 1.59 -6.35 -1.50
N GLU A 106 0.69 -5.39 -1.62
CA GLU A 106 -0.59 -5.54 -2.32
C GLU A 106 -0.64 -4.73 -3.62
N ILE A 107 0.28 -3.78 -3.81
CA ILE A 107 0.35 -2.89 -4.97
C ILE A 107 1.72 -3.03 -5.62
N VAL A 108 1.74 -3.21 -6.93
CA VAL A 108 2.98 -3.26 -7.71
C VAL A 108 2.96 -2.34 -8.90
N THR A 109 4.08 -1.64 -9.11
CA THR A 109 4.20 -0.78 -10.29
C THR A 109 4.69 -1.55 -11.49
N VAL A 110 4.10 -1.27 -12.65
CA VAL A 110 4.51 -1.83 -13.95
C VAL A 110 4.71 -0.71 -14.97
N ALA A 111 5.76 -0.83 -15.77
CA ALA A 111 5.98 0.05 -16.91
C ALA A 111 5.45 -0.60 -18.19
N LEU A 112 4.81 0.19 -19.06
CA LEU A 112 4.49 -0.26 -20.41
C LEU A 112 5.78 -0.55 -21.19
N ARG A 113 5.88 -1.75 -21.77
CA ARG A 113 6.99 -2.14 -22.64
C ARG A 113 6.46 -2.75 -23.93
N ARG A 114 7.29 -2.71 -24.97
CA ARG A 114 7.01 -3.43 -26.22
C ARG A 114 7.07 -4.93 -25.95
N ILE A 115 6.16 -5.68 -26.57
CA ILE A 115 6.13 -7.14 -26.50
C ILE A 115 7.37 -7.68 -27.21
N ASP A 116 8.12 -8.53 -26.52
CA ASP A 116 9.13 -9.40 -27.13
C ASP A 116 8.48 -10.75 -27.45
N PRO A 117 8.31 -11.13 -28.72
CA PRO A 117 7.67 -12.40 -29.10
C PRO A 117 8.44 -13.64 -28.61
N ALA A 118 9.71 -13.48 -28.24
CA ALA A 118 10.56 -14.57 -27.78
C ALA A 118 10.62 -14.70 -26.24
N ALA A 119 9.98 -13.80 -25.49
CA ALA A 119 9.98 -13.88 -24.03
C ALA A 119 9.07 -15.02 -23.55
N GLU A 120 9.62 -15.92 -22.74
CA GLU A 120 8.86 -16.95 -22.04
C GLU A 120 8.35 -16.41 -20.69
N GLY A 121 7.03 -16.43 -20.49
CA GLY A 121 6.35 -15.91 -19.30
C GLY A 121 6.23 -14.39 -19.26
N SER A 122 5.29 -13.89 -18.46
CA SER A 122 5.04 -12.45 -18.33
C SER A 122 5.09 -11.98 -16.88
N VAL A 123 5.47 -10.72 -16.69
CA VAL A 123 5.37 -10.05 -15.37
C VAL A 123 3.92 -10.08 -14.86
N LEU A 124 2.95 -9.98 -15.77
CA LEU A 124 1.53 -10.07 -15.44
C LEU A 124 1.14 -11.44 -14.86
N ASP A 125 1.71 -12.53 -15.37
CA ASP A 125 1.41 -13.87 -14.86
C ASP A 125 1.79 -14.01 -13.37
N VAL A 126 2.90 -13.38 -12.95
CA VAL A 126 3.34 -13.36 -11.55
C VAL A 126 2.38 -12.51 -10.70
N ILE A 127 1.98 -11.35 -11.22
CA ILE A 127 1.04 -10.44 -10.56
C ILE A 127 -0.31 -11.13 -10.32
N ASP A 128 -0.83 -11.81 -11.34
CA ASP A 128 -2.11 -12.52 -11.26
C ASP A 128 -2.04 -13.69 -10.27
N ARG A 129 -0.96 -14.47 -10.28
CA ARG A 129 -0.74 -15.56 -9.30
C ARG A 129 -0.73 -15.05 -7.86
N LEU A 130 -0.12 -13.90 -7.63
CA LEU A 130 -0.04 -13.28 -6.31
C LEU A 130 -1.25 -12.40 -5.99
N SER A 131 -2.22 -12.25 -6.91
CA SER A 131 -3.40 -11.39 -6.76
C SER A 131 -3.06 -9.94 -6.40
N LEU A 132 -1.99 -9.42 -7.00
CA LEU A 132 -1.50 -8.06 -6.73
C LEU A 132 -2.24 -7.02 -7.56
N PHE A 133 -2.46 -5.84 -6.98
CA PHE A 133 -3.01 -4.71 -7.70
C PHE A 133 -1.95 -4.04 -8.57
N VAL A 134 -2.30 -3.80 -9.84
CA VAL A 134 -1.42 -3.18 -10.83
C VAL A 134 -1.54 -1.67 -10.79
N LEU A 135 -0.41 -0.99 -10.56
CA LEU A 135 -0.27 0.46 -10.67
C LEU A 135 0.63 0.78 -11.87
N PRO A 136 0.08 1.01 -13.08
CA PRO A 136 0.91 1.33 -14.22
C PRO A 136 1.59 2.68 -14.06
N ASN A 137 2.80 2.81 -14.57
CA ASN A 137 3.55 4.07 -14.55
C ASN A 137 3.86 4.60 -15.95
N THR A 138 4.18 5.90 -16.01
CA THR A 138 4.60 6.59 -17.24
C THR A 138 6.13 6.69 -17.35
N ALA A 139 6.86 5.70 -16.83
CA ALA A 139 8.31 5.69 -16.84
C ALA A 139 8.90 5.94 -18.23
N GLY A 140 9.90 6.81 -18.29
CA GLY A 140 10.57 7.21 -19.54
C GLY A 140 9.87 8.33 -20.32
N CYS A 141 8.81 8.93 -19.78
CA CYS A 141 8.21 10.14 -20.34
C CYS A 141 8.93 11.40 -19.85
N TYR A 142 9.21 12.32 -20.78
CA TYR A 142 9.87 13.61 -20.51
C TYR A 142 8.96 14.82 -20.74
N THR A 143 7.74 14.59 -21.23
CA THR A 143 6.75 15.64 -21.47
C THR A 143 5.38 15.18 -21.00
N ALA A 144 4.53 16.13 -20.63
CA ALA A 144 3.16 15.89 -20.21
C ALA A 144 2.37 15.14 -21.28
N ARG A 145 2.52 15.54 -22.55
CA ARG A 145 1.90 14.89 -23.70
C ARG A 145 2.22 13.40 -23.76
N ASP A 146 3.49 13.04 -23.58
CA ASP A 146 3.93 11.64 -23.68
C ASP A 146 3.47 10.84 -22.46
N ALA A 147 3.47 11.44 -21.27
CA ALA A 147 2.96 10.82 -20.05
C ALA A 147 1.45 10.56 -20.14
N VAL A 148 0.66 11.55 -20.55
CA VAL A 148 -0.80 11.42 -20.75
C VAL A 148 -1.12 10.34 -21.77
N ARG A 149 -0.39 10.30 -22.89
CA ARG A 149 -0.56 9.26 -23.91
C ARG A 149 -0.25 7.86 -23.35
N THR A 150 0.83 7.74 -22.58
CA THR A 150 1.25 6.49 -21.97
C THR A 150 0.25 6.01 -20.93
N ALA A 151 -0.27 6.90 -20.09
CA ALA A 151 -1.33 6.59 -19.12
C ALA A 151 -2.61 6.08 -19.80
N LYS A 152 -3.03 6.71 -20.91
CA LYS A 152 -4.18 6.24 -21.70
C LYS A 152 -3.96 4.85 -22.28
N LEU A 153 -2.77 4.57 -22.82
CA LEU A 153 -2.42 3.23 -23.27
C LEU A 153 -2.43 2.21 -22.11
N ALA A 154 -1.96 2.61 -20.93
CA ALA A 154 -1.90 1.75 -19.76
C ALA A 154 -3.31 1.41 -19.25
N ARG A 155 -4.23 2.38 -19.26
CA ARG A 155 -5.62 2.16 -18.91
C ARG A 155 -6.27 1.09 -19.77
N GLU A 156 -6.06 1.14 -21.09
CA GLU A 156 -6.59 0.11 -21.99
C GLU A 156 -5.88 -1.24 -21.79
N ALA A 157 -4.56 -1.24 -21.55
CA ALA A 157 -3.76 -2.46 -21.43
C ALA A 157 -4.04 -3.23 -20.13
N PHE A 158 -4.21 -2.52 -19.01
CA PHE A 158 -4.35 -3.11 -17.67
C PHE A 158 -5.76 -2.94 -17.10
N GLN A 159 -6.69 -2.34 -17.84
CA GLN A 159 -8.09 -2.12 -17.44
C GLN A 159 -8.21 -1.40 -16.09
N THR A 160 -7.37 -0.39 -15.87
CA THR A 160 -7.31 0.39 -14.62
C THR A 160 -7.22 1.87 -14.91
N ASP A 161 -7.94 2.68 -14.15
CA ASP A 161 -7.87 4.14 -14.15
C ASP A 161 -6.78 4.68 -13.22
N TRP A 162 -6.04 3.83 -12.51
CA TRP A 162 -4.92 4.23 -11.67
C TRP A 162 -3.66 4.45 -12.49
N VAL A 163 -2.89 5.48 -12.15
CA VAL A 163 -1.60 5.75 -12.79
C VAL A 163 -0.60 6.35 -11.81
N LYS A 164 0.58 5.75 -11.75
CA LYS A 164 1.79 6.38 -11.22
C LYS A 164 2.34 7.34 -12.28
N LEU A 165 2.08 8.63 -12.10
CA LEU A 165 2.51 9.66 -13.05
C LEU A 165 3.97 10.03 -12.79
N GLU A 166 4.82 9.73 -13.77
CA GLU A 166 6.24 10.10 -13.82
C GLU A 166 6.48 10.97 -15.05
N VAL A 167 7.01 12.18 -14.85
CA VAL A 167 7.52 13.04 -15.92
C VAL A 167 8.92 13.49 -15.54
N ILE A 168 9.92 13.00 -16.27
CA ILE A 168 11.34 13.14 -15.92
C ILE A 168 11.93 14.38 -16.61
N GLY A 169 12.69 15.19 -15.87
CA GLY A 169 13.35 16.39 -16.40
C GLY A 169 14.65 16.09 -17.15
N ASP A 170 15.42 15.09 -16.70
CA ASP A 170 16.63 14.63 -17.39
C ASP A 170 17.00 13.17 -17.09
N ASP A 171 17.73 12.54 -18.00
CA ASP A 171 18.10 11.13 -17.97
C ASP A 171 19.21 10.80 -16.95
N ARG A 172 19.93 11.81 -16.45
CA ARG A 172 21.07 11.62 -15.55
C ARG A 172 20.65 11.66 -14.09
N THR A 173 19.78 12.60 -13.73
CA THR A 173 19.29 12.73 -12.35
C THR A 173 18.00 11.94 -12.13
N LEU A 174 17.24 11.67 -13.20
CA LEU A 174 15.88 11.13 -13.15
C LEU A 174 14.96 11.93 -12.22
N TYR A 175 15.26 13.21 -12.01
CA TYR A 175 14.48 14.12 -11.17
C TYR A 175 13.22 14.56 -11.94
N PRO A 176 12.07 14.76 -11.27
CA PRO A 176 10.83 15.11 -11.96
C PRO A 176 10.85 16.54 -12.49
N ASP A 177 10.30 16.75 -13.68
CA ASP A 177 10.00 18.10 -14.20
C ASP A 177 8.69 18.59 -13.59
N ALA A 178 8.77 19.57 -12.71
CA ALA A 178 7.61 20.08 -11.97
C ALA A 178 6.53 20.70 -12.87
N VAL A 179 6.90 21.33 -13.98
CA VAL A 179 5.96 22.03 -14.86
C VAL A 179 5.18 21.01 -15.69
N GLU A 180 5.89 20.10 -16.34
CA GLU A 180 5.28 19.06 -17.15
C GLU A 180 4.48 18.06 -16.28
N LEU A 181 4.92 17.82 -15.03
CA LEU A 181 4.21 16.96 -14.09
C LEU A 181 2.83 17.52 -13.73
N VAL A 182 2.74 18.81 -13.38
CA VAL A 182 1.46 19.44 -13.01
C VAL A 182 0.51 19.47 -14.20
N ASP A 183 1.00 19.82 -15.40
CA ASP A 183 0.18 19.82 -16.62
C ASP A 183 -0.39 18.41 -16.92
N ALA A 184 0.42 17.37 -16.80
CA ALA A 184 -0.05 16.00 -16.99
C ALA A 184 -1.05 15.56 -15.90
N ALA A 185 -0.81 15.96 -14.65
CA ALA A 185 -1.68 15.61 -13.52
C ALA A 185 -3.08 16.21 -13.72
N GLU A 186 -3.18 17.50 -14.03
CA GLU A 186 -4.45 18.18 -14.29
C GLU A 186 -5.23 17.52 -15.43
N GLN A 187 -4.56 17.19 -16.54
CA GLN A 187 -5.18 16.51 -17.68
C GLN A 187 -5.68 15.11 -17.33
N LEU A 188 -4.89 14.32 -16.59
CA LEU A 188 -5.26 12.95 -16.24
C LEU A 188 -6.38 12.89 -15.20
N VAL A 189 -6.36 13.77 -14.20
CA VAL A 189 -7.46 13.88 -13.24
C VAL A 189 -8.75 14.29 -13.95
N ALA A 190 -8.70 15.25 -14.88
CA ALA A 190 -9.86 15.65 -15.69
C ALA A 190 -10.39 14.50 -16.57
N ASP A 191 -9.50 13.60 -17.02
CA ASP A 191 -9.84 12.39 -17.79
C ASP A 191 -10.28 11.20 -16.90
N GLY A 192 -10.46 11.43 -15.60
CA GLY A 192 -11.00 10.46 -14.64
C GLY A 192 -9.99 9.43 -14.13
N PHE A 193 -8.69 9.73 -14.18
CA PHE A 193 -7.67 8.86 -13.59
C PHE A 193 -7.53 9.07 -12.08
N THR A 194 -7.23 7.99 -11.35
CA THR A 194 -6.66 8.05 -10.00
C THR A 194 -5.15 8.27 -10.13
N VAL A 195 -4.72 9.53 -10.02
CA VAL A 195 -3.32 9.95 -10.28
C VAL A 195 -2.47 9.93 -9.01
N LEU A 196 -1.33 9.25 -9.08
CA LEU A 196 -0.30 9.21 -8.05
C LEU A 196 1.00 9.80 -8.63
N PRO A 197 1.32 11.09 -8.41
CA PRO A 197 2.45 11.76 -9.04
C PRO A 197 3.77 11.53 -8.28
N TYR A 198 4.78 11.05 -8.99
CA TYR A 198 6.18 11.07 -8.56
C TYR A 198 6.70 12.52 -8.60
N THR A 199 6.99 13.09 -7.44
CA THR A 199 7.38 14.50 -7.29
C THR A 199 8.68 14.65 -6.50
N ASN A 200 9.25 15.85 -6.55
CA ASN A 200 10.36 16.21 -5.68
C ASN A 200 9.88 16.48 -4.24
N ASP A 201 10.81 16.87 -3.36
CA ASP A 201 10.56 17.23 -1.97
C ASP A 201 10.12 18.71 -1.80
N ASP A 202 9.55 19.37 -2.81
CA ASP A 202 9.01 20.73 -2.67
C ASP A 202 7.59 20.70 -2.07
N PRO A 203 7.36 21.24 -0.85
CA PRO A 203 6.04 21.25 -0.23
C PRO A 203 5.00 22.10 -0.97
N ILE A 204 5.43 23.08 -1.77
CA ILE A 204 4.51 23.88 -2.60
C ILE A 204 4.07 23.07 -3.80
N LEU A 205 4.96 22.30 -4.42
CA LEU A 205 4.61 21.43 -5.54
C LEU A 205 3.68 20.30 -5.09
N ALA A 206 3.96 19.66 -3.94
CA ALA A 206 3.09 18.64 -3.36
C ALA A 206 1.66 19.17 -3.18
N ARG A 207 1.51 20.36 -2.58
CA ARG A 207 0.20 21.02 -2.43
C ARG A 207 -0.48 21.30 -3.78
N ARG A 208 0.26 21.72 -4.80
CA ARG A 208 -0.33 21.98 -6.14
C ARG A 208 -0.86 20.69 -6.78
N LEU A 209 -0.15 19.58 -6.63
CA LEU A 209 -0.57 18.28 -7.16
C LEU A 209 -1.82 17.76 -6.43
N GLU A 210 -1.89 17.99 -5.12
CA GLU A 210 -3.09 17.75 -4.32
C GLU A 210 -4.26 18.63 -4.78
N GLU A 211 -4.06 19.94 -4.95
CA GLU A 211 -5.09 20.87 -5.45
C GLU A 211 -5.55 20.54 -6.89
N ALA A 212 -4.69 19.90 -7.70
CA ALA A 212 -5.03 19.38 -9.02
C ALA A 212 -5.94 18.13 -8.96
N GLY A 213 -6.16 17.56 -7.76
CA GLY A 213 -7.01 16.39 -7.53
C GLY A 213 -6.29 15.05 -7.59
N CYS A 214 -4.96 15.03 -7.42
CA CYS A 214 -4.23 13.76 -7.29
C CYS A 214 -4.67 13.00 -6.03
N ALA A 215 -4.73 11.67 -6.13
CA ALA A 215 -5.22 10.80 -5.05
C ALA A 215 -4.19 10.53 -3.95
N ALA A 216 -2.93 10.91 -4.20
CA ALA A 216 -1.81 10.91 -3.27
C ALA A 216 -0.76 11.91 -3.79
N VAL A 217 0.28 12.14 -3.00
CA VAL A 217 1.52 12.78 -3.47
C VAL A 217 2.71 11.88 -3.13
N MET A 218 3.65 11.74 -4.07
CA MET A 218 4.77 10.80 -3.90
C MET A 218 6.13 11.49 -3.96
N PRO A 219 6.55 12.19 -2.89
CA PRO A 219 7.83 12.88 -2.86
C PRO A 219 9.00 11.89 -2.80
N LEU A 220 10.09 12.25 -3.48
CA LEU A 220 11.34 11.50 -3.41
C LEU A 220 12.12 11.71 -2.11
N GLY A 221 12.75 10.64 -1.61
CA GLY A 221 13.77 10.75 -0.57
C GLY A 221 15.12 11.19 -1.14
N SER A 222 15.49 10.59 -2.29
CA SER A 222 16.67 10.90 -3.09
C SER A 222 16.47 10.40 -4.53
N PRO A 223 17.36 10.73 -5.49
CA PRO A 223 17.22 10.31 -6.89
C PRO A 223 16.96 8.81 -7.08
N ILE A 224 16.19 8.45 -8.11
CA ILE A 224 15.83 7.06 -8.44
C ILE A 224 17.08 6.18 -8.54
N GLY A 225 17.03 5.01 -7.89
CA GLY A 225 18.12 4.03 -7.92
C GLY A 225 19.38 4.40 -7.12
N SER A 226 19.45 5.60 -6.52
CA SER A 226 20.64 6.03 -5.78
C SER A 226 20.87 5.29 -4.45
N GLY A 227 19.80 4.78 -3.83
CA GLY A 227 19.87 4.15 -2.50
C GLY A 227 20.37 5.08 -1.39
N ALA A 228 20.25 6.40 -1.57
CA ALA A 228 20.79 7.38 -0.64
C ALA A 228 19.85 7.68 0.54
N GLY A 229 18.68 7.05 0.62
CA GLY A 229 17.69 7.28 1.67
C GLY A 229 17.09 8.69 1.60
N ILE A 230 16.65 9.21 2.75
CA ILE A 230 15.99 10.53 2.81
C ILE A 230 17.05 11.61 2.96
N ARG A 231 17.22 12.49 1.96
CA ARG A 231 18.22 13.58 1.99
C ARG A 231 17.72 14.85 2.63
N ASN A 232 16.41 15.08 2.59
CA ASN A 232 15.79 16.28 3.16
C ASN A 232 14.59 15.91 4.04
N PRO A 233 14.83 15.32 5.23
CA PRO A 233 13.74 14.93 6.13
C PRO A 233 12.90 16.12 6.61
N TYR A 234 13.45 17.35 6.57
CA TYR A 234 12.73 18.56 6.93
C TYR A 234 11.57 18.82 5.97
N ASN A 235 11.81 18.79 4.65
CA ASN A 235 10.74 19.01 3.68
C ASN A 235 9.73 17.86 3.68
N ILE A 236 10.17 16.61 3.81
CA ILE A 236 9.26 15.46 3.90
C ILE A 236 8.30 15.64 5.09
N ALA A 237 8.79 16.03 6.26
CA ALA A 237 7.95 16.29 7.43
C ALA A 237 6.92 17.42 7.19
N ILE A 238 7.28 18.46 6.42
CA ILE A 238 6.33 19.53 6.07
C ILE A 238 5.25 19.03 5.12
N ILE A 239 5.61 18.16 4.16
CA ILE A 239 4.64 17.57 3.23
C ILE A 239 3.67 16.68 3.99
N THR A 240 4.15 15.78 4.84
CA THR A 240 3.31 14.87 5.65
C THR A 240 2.44 15.61 6.66
N GLU A 241 2.92 16.70 7.26
CA GLU A 241 2.12 17.53 8.17
C GLU A 241 0.96 18.24 7.46
N ARG A 242 1.12 18.60 6.18
CA ARG A 242 0.19 19.49 5.46
C ARG A 242 -0.76 18.81 4.50
N ALA A 243 -0.38 17.69 3.92
CA ALA A 243 -1.18 17.01 2.90
C ALA A 243 -2.46 16.43 3.53
N GLU A 244 -3.59 16.58 2.85
CA GLU A 244 -4.87 15.93 3.20
C GLU A 244 -5.07 14.63 2.41
N VAL A 245 -4.23 14.39 1.40
CA VAL A 245 -4.12 13.13 0.65
C VAL A 245 -2.93 12.29 1.14
N PRO A 246 -2.94 10.96 0.97
CA PRO A 246 -1.83 10.10 1.37
C PRO A 246 -0.47 10.55 0.81
N VAL A 247 0.56 10.50 1.64
CA VAL A 247 1.95 10.79 1.26
C VAL A 247 2.74 9.49 1.16
N ILE A 248 3.26 9.18 -0.02
CA ILE A 248 4.00 7.94 -0.29
C ILE A 248 5.45 8.31 -0.60
N LEU A 249 6.41 7.93 0.24
CA LEU A 249 7.81 8.19 -0.10
C LEU A 249 8.25 7.28 -1.26
N ASP A 250 8.55 7.87 -2.41
CA ASP A 250 8.87 7.13 -3.64
C ASP A 250 10.23 7.53 -4.20
N ALA A 251 11.08 6.52 -4.38
CA ALA A 251 12.49 6.63 -4.77
C ALA A 251 13.46 7.06 -3.66
N GLY A 252 14.69 6.56 -3.81
CA GLY A 252 15.81 6.87 -2.95
C GLY A 252 16.06 5.89 -1.79
N ILE A 253 15.03 5.14 -1.35
CA ILE A 253 15.19 4.08 -0.35
C ILE A 253 16.35 3.14 -0.72
N GLY A 254 17.27 2.91 0.20
CA GLY A 254 18.37 1.95 0.06
C GLY A 254 18.26 0.77 1.00
N THR A 255 17.68 0.95 2.20
CA THR A 255 17.58 -0.10 3.22
C THR A 255 16.41 0.09 4.19
N ALA A 256 16.24 -0.85 5.11
CA ALA A 256 15.15 -0.88 6.09
C ALA A 256 15.09 0.34 7.03
N SER A 257 16.23 0.92 7.40
CA SER A 257 16.25 2.14 8.21
C SER A 257 15.70 3.36 7.47
N ASP A 258 15.87 3.44 6.16
CA ASP A 258 15.30 4.53 5.35
C ASP A 258 13.78 4.40 5.29
N ALA A 259 13.29 3.16 5.12
CA ALA A 259 11.86 2.83 5.17
C ALA A 259 11.26 3.19 6.53
N ALA A 260 11.90 2.79 7.63
CA ALA A 260 11.46 3.15 8.97
C ALA A 260 11.44 4.67 9.18
N GLN A 261 12.49 5.38 8.72
CA GLN A 261 12.55 6.83 8.82
C GLN A 261 11.42 7.51 8.05
N ALA A 262 11.05 7.01 6.87
CA ALA A 262 9.94 7.55 6.09
C ALA A 262 8.63 7.50 6.87
N MET A 263 8.33 6.34 7.47
CA MET A 263 7.13 6.16 8.29
C MET A 263 7.18 6.99 9.58
N GLU A 264 8.34 7.10 10.24
CA GLU A 264 8.53 7.97 11.40
C GLU A 264 8.32 9.46 11.10
N LEU A 265 8.51 9.88 9.84
CA LEU A 265 8.24 11.24 9.36
C LEU A 265 6.76 11.46 8.99
N GLY A 266 5.92 10.43 9.10
CA GLY A 266 4.48 10.52 8.85
C GLY A 266 4.06 10.17 7.42
N CYS A 267 4.90 9.54 6.61
CA CYS A 267 4.45 9.00 5.33
C CYS A 267 3.44 7.85 5.57
N ASP A 268 2.40 7.77 4.75
CA ASP A 268 1.38 6.71 4.81
C ASP A 268 1.89 5.38 4.25
N ALA A 269 2.81 5.44 3.29
CA ALA A 269 3.43 4.29 2.68
C ALA A 269 4.80 4.65 2.08
N ILE A 270 5.51 3.62 1.61
CA ILE A 270 6.69 3.79 0.77
C ILE A 270 6.55 3.01 -0.54
N LEU A 271 7.27 3.45 -1.56
CA LEU A 271 7.48 2.70 -2.79
C LEU A 271 8.96 2.35 -2.95
N ALA A 272 9.27 1.05 -3.03
CA ALA A 272 10.63 0.56 -3.22
C ALA A 272 10.75 -0.35 -4.44
N ALA A 273 11.76 -0.11 -5.27
CA ALA A 273 12.10 -0.96 -6.40
C ALA A 273 13.58 -1.36 -6.35
N SER A 274 14.49 -0.42 -6.66
CA SER A 274 15.93 -0.69 -6.78
C SER A 274 16.58 -1.27 -5.53
N ALA A 275 16.10 -0.87 -4.34
CA ALA A 275 16.54 -1.46 -3.09
C ALA A 275 16.32 -2.98 -3.04
N ILE A 276 15.21 -3.46 -3.61
CA ILE A 276 14.84 -4.88 -3.60
C ILE A 276 15.58 -5.62 -4.71
N PHE A 277 15.33 -5.29 -5.98
CA PHE A 277 15.87 -6.06 -7.11
C PHE A 277 17.39 -5.92 -7.26
N GLY A 278 17.95 -4.80 -6.78
CA GLY A 278 19.39 -4.54 -6.81
C GLY A 278 20.17 -5.15 -5.64
N ALA A 279 19.48 -5.70 -4.64
CA ALA A 279 20.13 -6.34 -3.50
C ALA A 279 20.79 -7.68 -3.90
N GLU A 280 21.83 -8.07 -3.15
CA GLU A 280 22.44 -9.41 -3.29
C GLU A 280 21.41 -10.52 -3.00
N ASP A 281 20.57 -10.32 -1.99
CA ASP A 281 19.41 -11.16 -1.66
C ASP A 281 18.12 -10.32 -1.66
N PRO A 282 17.38 -10.30 -2.78
CA PRO A 282 16.14 -9.54 -2.90
C PRO A 282 15.03 -9.99 -1.94
N VAL A 283 14.98 -11.27 -1.58
CA VAL A 283 13.93 -11.81 -0.69
C VAL A 283 14.18 -11.35 0.75
N ALA A 284 15.44 -11.44 1.20
CA ALA A 284 15.83 -10.91 2.49
C ALA A 284 15.62 -9.39 2.57
N MET A 285 15.96 -8.65 1.51
CA MET A 285 15.78 -7.20 1.48
C MET A 285 14.30 -6.79 1.46
N ALA A 286 13.46 -7.48 0.69
CA ALA A 286 12.01 -7.29 0.70
C ALA A 286 11.42 -7.50 2.10
N THR A 287 11.83 -8.58 2.79
CA THR A 287 11.42 -8.84 4.18
C THR A 287 11.90 -7.74 5.13
N ALA A 288 13.13 -7.26 4.96
CA ALA A 288 13.71 -6.22 5.80
C ALA A 288 12.99 -4.88 5.62
N LEU A 289 12.67 -4.49 4.38
CA LEU A 289 11.90 -3.29 4.09
C LEU A 289 10.50 -3.36 4.67
N ARG A 290 9.79 -4.50 4.52
CA ARG A 290 8.47 -4.71 5.14
C ARG A 290 8.52 -4.45 6.64
N ARG A 291 9.49 -5.05 7.33
CA ARG A 291 9.69 -4.86 8.78
C ARG A 291 10.08 -3.42 9.13
N GLY A 292 10.85 -2.75 8.28
CA GLY A 292 11.21 -1.34 8.45
C GLY A 292 9.98 -0.44 8.40
N VAL A 293 9.09 -0.68 7.43
CA VAL A 293 7.80 0.02 7.31
C VAL A 293 6.94 -0.23 8.54
N GLU A 294 6.73 -1.51 8.91
CA GLU A 294 5.94 -1.88 10.10
C GLU A 294 6.49 -1.20 11.36
N ALA A 295 7.80 -1.30 11.61
CA ALA A 295 8.43 -0.71 12.78
C ALA A 295 8.32 0.81 12.81
N GLY A 296 8.51 1.49 11.68
CA GLY A 296 8.43 2.94 11.61
C GLY A 296 7.00 3.46 11.78
N ASP A 297 6.00 2.77 11.24
CA ASP A 297 4.57 3.10 11.43
C ASP A 297 4.17 2.97 12.91
N LEU A 298 4.53 1.83 13.52
CA LEU A 298 4.34 1.61 14.96
C LEU A 298 5.03 2.70 15.80
N ALA A 299 6.27 3.08 15.46
CA ALA A 299 7.02 4.09 16.18
C ALA A 299 6.41 5.50 16.04
N CYS A 300 5.90 5.85 14.86
CA CYS A 300 5.21 7.12 14.60
C CYS A 300 3.99 7.27 15.52
N ARG A 301 3.16 6.21 15.58
CA ARG A 301 1.94 6.20 16.40
C ARG A 301 2.21 6.10 17.90
N ALA A 302 3.32 5.47 18.30
CA ALA A 302 3.70 5.33 19.71
C ALA A 302 4.14 6.64 20.38
N GLY A 303 4.48 7.68 19.62
CA GLY A 303 4.95 8.96 20.16
C GLY A 303 6.32 8.85 20.83
N ARG A 304 7.39 8.92 20.03
CA ARG A 304 8.77 8.87 20.53
C ARG A 304 9.08 9.98 21.55
N ILE A 305 10.04 9.72 22.43
CA ILE A 305 10.59 10.75 23.33
C ILE A 305 11.20 11.92 22.53
N PRO A 306 11.19 13.16 23.07
CA PRO A 306 11.82 14.30 22.42
C PRO A 306 13.33 14.13 22.31
N ARG A 307 13.91 14.63 21.22
CA ARG A 307 15.38 14.72 21.10
C ARG A 307 15.88 15.81 22.05
N ARG A 308 16.90 15.48 22.84
CA ARG A 308 17.54 16.39 23.81
C ARG A 308 19.02 16.50 23.51
N THR A 309 19.59 17.67 23.75
CA THR A 309 21.03 17.93 23.59
C THR A 309 21.84 17.40 24.78
N HIS A 310 21.23 17.34 25.95
CA HIS A 310 21.87 16.89 27.19
C HIS A 310 21.18 15.66 27.75
N ALA A 311 21.94 14.85 28.50
CA ALA A 311 21.41 13.70 29.20
C ALA A 311 20.43 14.15 30.29
N GLU A 312 19.30 13.46 30.38
CA GLU A 312 18.34 13.57 31.47
C GLU A 312 18.21 12.19 32.08
N ALA A 313 18.56 12.07 33.37
CA ALA A 313 18.49 10.80 34.07
C ALA A 313 17.04 10.32 34.13
N SER A 314 16.80 9.09 33.68
CA SER A 314 15.49 8.42 33.78
C SER A 314 15.22 7.85 35.17
N THR A 315 16.22 7.83 36.03
CA THR A 315 16.20 7.16 37.33
C THR A 315 16.18 8.20 38.46
N ALA A 316 15.24 8.06 39.40
CA ALA A 316 15.22 8.88 40.59
C ALA A 316 16.46 8.59 41.46
N TYR A 317 17.09 9.65 41.95
CA TYR A 317 18.27 9.55 42.82
C TYR A 317 17.90 9.48 44.31
N GLU A 318 16.62 9.39 44.63
CA GLU A 318 16.13 9.12 45.99
C GLU A 318 16.63 7.74 46.45
N GLY A 319 17.37 7.71 47.57
CA GLY A 319 17.91 6.48 48.14
C GLY A 319 19.27 6.04 47.61
N LEU A 320 20.01 6.90 46.88
CA LEU A 320 21.41 6.63 46.59
C LEU A 320 22.23 6.51 47.88
N PRO A 321 23.13 5.52 48.00
CA PRO A 321 24.01 5.41 49.16
C PRO A 321 24.90 6.65 49.24
N ASP A 322 25.08 7.18 50.45
CA ASP A 322 26.00 8.27 50.71
C ASP A 322 27.43 7.72 50.62
N LEU A 323 28.14 8.13 49.57
CA LEU A 323 29.51 7.71 49.27
C LEU A 323 30.54 8.78 49.65
N SER A 324 30.14 9.78 50.45
CA SER A 324 31.06 10.79 51.00
C SER A 324 31.98 10.23 52.08
#